data_AF-A0A920V5D5-F1
#
_entry.id   AF-A0A920V5D5-F1
#
_cell.length_a   1.000
_cell.length_b   1.000
_cell.length_c   1.000
_cell.angle_alpha   90.00
_cell.angle_beta   90.00
_cell.angle_gamma   90.00
#
_symmetry.space_group_name_H-M   'P 1'
#
loop_
_entity.id
_entity.type
_entity.pdbx_description
1 polymer ?
#
loop_
_entity_poly.entity_id
_entity_poly.type
_entity_poly.pdbx_seq_one_letter_code
_entity_poly.pdbx_strand_id
1 'polypeptide(L)'
;MALSYMDPEAQEKGISVKVSSFKRQAGNEVANAKINGNYVQSTVALNEALEQGFEETLMLDSDGFVAEGSGENFFRVLKVIC
;
A
#
# COMPACT_ATOMS: atom_id res chain seq x y z
N MET A 1 -19.26 5.35 6.10
CA MET A 1 -18.39 4.98 7.24
C MET A 1 -16.96 5.18 6.78
N ALA A 2 -16.48 6.43 6.80
CA ALA A 2 -15.07 6.70 6.53
C ALA A 2 -14.27 6.22 7.75
N LEU A 3 -13.18 5.52 7.49
CA LEU A 3 -12.28 4.90 8.46
C LEU A 3 -11.78 5.97 9.44
N SER A 4 -12.30 5.98 10.67
CA SER A 4 -12.06 7.02 11.68
C SER A 4 -10.71 6.90 12.40
N TYR A 5 -9.74 6.20 11.82
CA TYR A 5 -8.42 5.99 12.40
C TYR A 5 -7.34 6.91 11.82
N MET A 6 -7.59 7.56 10.68
CA MET A 6 -6.66 8.58 10.18
C MET A 6 -6.91 9.92 10.86
N ASP A 7 -5.82 10.61 11.19
CA ASP A 7 -5.88 11.98 11.66
C ASP A 7 -6.54 12.88 10.60
N PRO A 8 -7.51 13.75 10.95
CA PRO A 8 -8.13 14.68 10.01
C PRO A 8 -7.12 15.51 9.21
N GLU A 9 -5.99 15.88 9.82
CA GLU A 9 -4.92 16.63 9.15
C GLU A 9 -4.27 15.81 8.04
N ALA A 10 -4.06 14.50 8.27
CA ALA A 10 -3.50 13.59 7.27
C ALA A 10 -4.45 13.38 6.08
N GLN A 11 -5.77 13.45 6.31
CA GLN A 11 -6.76 13.39 5.23
C GLN A 11 -6.68 14.60 4.29
N GLU A 12 -6.35 15.78 4.83
CA GLU A 12 -6.24 17.01 4.04
C GLU A 12 -4.87 17.18 3.40
N LYS A 13 -3.78 16.92 4.14
CA LYS A 13 -2.40 17.13 3.68
C LYS A 13 -1.84 15.96 2.88
N GLY A 14 -2.44 14.77 3.03
CA GLY A 14 -1.89 13.52 2.55
C GLY A 14 -0.77 12.99 3.45
N ILE A 15 -0.31 11.79 3.11
CA ILE A 15 0.70 11.05 3.88
C ILE A 15 1.94 10.77 3.02
N SER A 16 3.06 10.54 3.69
CA SER A 16 4.31 10.07 3.10
C SER A 16 4.30 8.55 2.89
N VAL A 17 4.66 8.10 1.67
CA VAL A 17 4.62 6.68 1.29
C VAL A 17 5.97 6.25 0.72
N LYS A 18 6.47 5.10 1.17
CA LYS A 18 7.71 4.50 0.66
C LYS A 18 7.42 3.33 -0.28
N VAL A 19 8.11 3.25 -1.41
CA VAL A 19 8.10 2.02 -2.23
C VAL A 19 8.87 0.92 -1.50
N SER A 20 8.20 -0.18 -1.17
CA SER A 20 8.79 -1.28 -0.39
C SER A 20 9.85 -2.06 -1.18
N SER A 21 10.82 -2.61 -0.47
CA SER A 21 11.71 -3.65 -1.02
C SER A 21 11.01 -5.01 -1.17
N PHE A 22 9.90 -5.23 -0.46
CA PHE A 22 9.08 -6.44 -0.55
C PHE A 22 8.08 -6.37 -1.71
N LYS A 23 7.93 -7.49 -2.42
CA LYS A 23 7.01 -7.63 -3.57
C LYS A 23 5.67 -8.22 -3.16
N ARG A 24 4.56 -7.68 -3.65
CA ARG A 24 3.23 -8.22 -3.39
C ARG A 24 3.07 -9.59 -4.07
N GLN A 25 2.56 -10.57 -3.32
CA GLN A 25 2.11 -11.84 -3.91
C GLN A 25 1.02 -11.59 -4.95
N ALA A 26 1.18 -12.16 -6.14
CA ALA A 26 0.23 -12.06 -7.24
C ALA A 26 0.18 -13.38 -8.03
N GLY A 27 -0.84 -13.55 -8.87
CA GLY A 27 -0.91 -14.63 -9.85
C GLY A 27 -1.40 -15.99 -9.33
N ASN A 28 -1.99 -16.06 -8.13
CA ASN A 28 -2.64 -17.26 -7.62
C ASN A 28 -3.91 -16.94 -6.82
N GLU A 29 -4.77 -17.94 -6.57
CA GLU A 29 -6.06 -17.76 -5.88
C GLU A 29 -5.90 -17.28 -4.44
N VAL A 30 -4.84 -17.70 -3.76
CA VAL A 30 -4.52 -17.31 -2.38
C VAL A 30 -4.23 -15.81 -2.29
N ALA A 31 -3.47 -15.27 -3.25
CA ALA A 31 -3.12 -13.86 -3.33
C ALA A 31 -4.34 -12.97 -3.57
N ASN A 32 -5.34 -13.49 -4.29
CA ASN A 32 -6.62 -12.81 -4.57
C ASN A 32 -7.64 -12.94 -3.44
N ALA A 33 -7.42 -13.85 -2.49
CA ALA A 33 -8.30 -14.06 -1.36
C ALA A 33 -7.96 -13.12 -0.19
N LYS A 34 -8.99 -12.68 0.54
CA LYS A 34 -8.80 -11.90 1.77
C LYS A 34 -8.54 -12.84 2.95
N ILE A 35 -7.29 -13.25 3.10
CA ILE A 35 -6.86 -14.19 4.15
C ILE A 35 -5.76 -13.60 5.02
N ASN A 36 -5.69 -14.03 6.28
CA ASN A 36 -4.72 -13.53 7.26
C ASN A 36 -3.27 -13.76 6.84
N GLY A 37 -2.97 -14.84 6.13
CA GLY A 37 -1.61 -15.15 5.66
C GLY A 37 -1.02 -14.06 4.77
N ASN A 38 -1.85 -13.40 3.94
CA ASN A 38 -1.40 -12.34 3.04
C ASN A 38 -0.95 -11.09 3.82
N TYR A 39 -1.55 -10.83 4.99
CA TYR A 39 -1.22 -9.67 5.82
C TYR A 39 0.18 -9.75 6.43
N VAL A 40 0.76 -10.94 6.61
CA VAL A 40 2.12 -11.08 7.16
C VAL A 40 3.11 -10.29 6.32
N GLN A 41 3.01 -10.43 5.00
CA GLN A 41 3.91 -9.73 4.09
C GLN A 41 3.66 -8.22 4.07
N SER A 42 2.39 -7.81 4.05
CA SER A 42 2.01 -6.40 4.13
C SER A 42 2.52 -5.74 5.41
N THR A 43 2.42 -6.42 6.55
CA THR A 43 2.91 -5.91 7.84
C THR A 43 4.43 -5.73 7.84
N VAL A 44 5.18 -6.67 7.27
CA VAL A 44 6.64 -6.53 7.16
C VAL A 44 7.02 -5.36 6.23
N ALA A 45 6.32 -5.21 5.11
CA ALA A 45 6.52 -4.09 4.18
C ALA A 45 6.17 -2.73 4.79
N LEU A 46 5.13 -2.67 5.63
CA LEU A 46 4.74 -1.47 6.38
C LEU A 46 5.79 -1.13 7.44
N ASN A 47 6.22 -2.09 8.24
CA ASN A 47 7.23 -1.87 9.26
C ASN A 47 8.53 -1.32 8.66
N GLU A 48 8.95 -1.81 7.49
CA GLU A 48 10.11 -1.27 6.76
C GLU A 48 9.95 0.23 6.43
N ALA A 49 8.75 0.67 6.08
CA ALA A 49 8.46 2.08 5.79
C ALA A 49 8.43 2.92 7.08
N LEU A 50 7.76 2.43 8.13
CA LEU A 50 7.67 3.08 9.44
C LEU A 50 9.04 3.28 10.09
N GLU A 51 9.91 2.28 10.04
CA GLU A 51 11.29 2.36 10.55
C GLU A 51 12.13 3.43 9.85
N GLN A 52 11.73 3.83 8.63
CA GLN A 52 12.39 4.86 7.84
C GLN A 52 11.67 6.22 7.91
N GLY A 53 10.67 6.36 8.78
CA GLY A 53 9.96 7.61 9.02
C GLY A 53 8.88 7.94 7.98
N PHE A 54 8.44 6.97 7.18
CA PHE A 54 7.26 7.11 6.33
C PHE A 54 6.02 6.64 7.07
N GLU A 55 4.84 7.04 6.61
CA GLU A 55 3.56 6.69 7.25
C GLU A 55 2.93 5.43 6.66
N GLU A 56 3.24 5.11 5.40
CA GLU A 56 2.69 3.93 4.72
C GLU A 56 3.68 3.39 3.67
N THR A 57 3.40 2.19 3.18
CA THR A 57 4.19 1.50 2.16
C THR A 57 3.41 1.34 0.86
N LEU A 58 4.11 1.38 -0.28
CA LEU A 58 3.57 1.03 -1.60
C LEU A 58 4.32 -0.18 -2.12
N MET A 59 3.61 -1.27 -2.34
CA MET A 59 4.19 -2.51 -2.82
C MET A 59 4.11 -2.59 -4.35
N LEU A 60 5.14 -3.22 -4.93
CA LEU A 60 5.17 -3.57 -6.35
C LEU A 60 4.89 -5.06 -6.52
N ASP A 61 4.36 -5.47 -7.67
CA ASP A 61 4.30 -6.88 -8.04
C ASP A 61 5.68 -7.43 -8.45
N SER A 62 5.69 -8.74 -8.77
CA SER A 62 6.87 -9.46 -9.24
C SER A 62 7.47 -8.88 -10.52
N ASP A 63 6.65 -8.24 -11.36
CA ASP A 63 7.06 -7.64 -12.64
C ASP A 63 7.53 -6.17 -12.46
N GLY A 64 7.37 -5.60 -11.28
CA GLY A 64 7.80 -4.24 -10.96
C GLY A 64 6.74 -3.17 -11.19
N PHE A 65 5.49 -3.54 -11.44
CA PHE A 65 4.39 -2.59 -11.53
C PHE A 65 3.79 -2.30 -10.15
N VAL A 66 3.12 -1.16 -10.05
CA VAL A 66 2.42 -0.76 -8.81
C VAL A 66 1.29 -1.74 -8.53
N ALA A 67 1.30 -2.36 -7.36
CA ALA A 67 0.26 -3.27 -6.90
C ALA A 67 -0.73 -2.54 -5.98
N GLU A 68 -0.37 -2.36 -4.70
CA GLU A 68 -1.23 -1.79 -3.66
C GLU A 68 -0.40 -1.35 -2.44
N GLY A 69 -1.03 -0.70 -1.46
CA GLY A 69 -0.44 -0.41 -0.15
C GLY A 69 -0.46 -1.63 0.78
N SER A 70 -0.17 -1.43 2.08
CA SER A 70 -0.22 -2.55 3.03
C SER A 70 -1.64 -3.08 3.27
N GLY A 71 -2.65 -2.21 3.24
CA GLY A 71 -4.06 -2.56 3.44
C GLY A 71 -5.03 -1.89 2.45
N GLU A 72 -4.53 -1.07 1.54
CA GLU A 72 -5.31 -0.16 0.70
C GLU A 72 -4.98 -0.33 -0.78
N ASN A 73 -5.99 -0.19 -1.65
CA ASN A 73 -5.75 -0.09 -3.08
C ASN A 73 -5.15 1.27 -3.46
N PHE A 74 -4.28 1.29 -4.47
CA PHE A 74 -3.65 2.51 -4.98
C PHE A 74 -4.38 3.08 -6.21
N PHE A 75 -4.55 4.40 -6.25
CA PHE A 75 -5.10 5.12 -7.40
C PHE A 75 -4.20 6.30 -7.78
N ARG A 76 -4.02 6.52 -9.09
CA ARG A 76 -3.31 7.69 -9.63
C ARG A 76 -4.25 8.49 -10.53
N VAL A 77 -4.27 9.80 -10.34
CA VAL A 77 -4.95 10.74 -11.25
C VAL A 77 -3.94 11.25 -12.28
N LEU A 78 -4.28 11.11 -13.56
CA LEU A 78 -3.51 11.64 -14.68
C LEU A 78 -4.28 12.82 -15.29
N LYS A 79 -3.59 13.94 -15.52
CA LYS A 79 -4.16 15.02 -16.35
C LYS A 79 -4.17 14.56 -17.80
N VAL A 80 -5.36 14.43 -18.36
CA VAL A 80 -5.54 14.30 -19.81
C VAL A 80 -5.44 15.71 -20.39
N ILE A 81 -4.35 15.99 -21.09
CA ILE A 81 -4.20 17.21 -21.88
C ILE A 81 -4.80 16.88 -23.24
N CYS A 82 -5.90 17.55 -23.58
CA CYS A 82 -6.50 17.53 -24.92
C CYS A 82 -5.79 18.57 -25.79
#